data_AF-A0A8C9JKM2-F1
#
_entry.id   AF-A0A8C9JKM2-F1
#
_cell.length_a   1.000
_cell.length_b   1.000
_cell.length_c   1.000
_cell.angle_alpha   90.00
_cell.angle_beta   90.00
_cell.angle_gamma   90.00
#
_symmetry.space_group_name_H-M   'P 1'
#
loop_
_entity.id
_entity.type
_entity.pdbx_description
1 polymer ?
#
loop_
_entity_poly.entity_id
_entity_poly.type
_entity_poly.pdbx_seq_one_letter_code
_entity_poly.pdbx_strand_id
1 'polypeptide(L)'
;MAAQKINEGLEHLAKAEKYLKTGFLKWKPDYDSAASEYGKAAVAFKNAKQFEQAKDACLREAVAHENNRALFHAAKAYEQAGMMLKEMQKLPEAVQLIEKASMMYLENGTPDTAAMALERAGKLIENVDPEKAVQLYQQTANVFENEERLRQAVELLGKASRLLVRGRRFDEAALSIQKEKNIYKEIENYPTCYKKTIAQVLVHLHRSDYVAAERCVRESYSIPGFSGSEDCAALEQLLEGYDQQDQDQVSEVCNSPLFKYMDNDYAKLGLSLVVPGGGIKKKSAAPQAKSEGATAPATEEDEDEYAGGLC
;
A
#
# COMPACT_ATOMS: atom_id res chain seq x y z
N MET A 1 8.36 -25.24 32.27
CA MET A 1 7.50 -25.39 31.08
C MET A 1 8.24 -25.06 29.77
N ALA A 2 8.86 -23.88 29.64
CA ALA A 2 9.62 -23.51 28.43
C ALA A 2 10.78 -24.48 28.11
N ALA A 3 11.65 -24.80 29.09
CA ALA A 3 12.78 -25.71 28.88
C ALA A 3 12.35 -27.12 28.41
N GLN A 4 11.23 -27.63 28.93
CA GLN A 4 10.67 -28.91 28.50
C GLN A 4 10.26 -28.86 27.02
N LYS A 5 9.61 -27.77 26.59
CA LYS A 5 9.20 -27.57 25.19
C LYS A 5 10.39 -27.37 24.25
N ILE A 6 11.47 -26.74 24.71
CA ILE A 6 12.71 -26.63 23.94
C ILE A 6 13.32 -28.02 23.72
N ASN A 7 13.41 -28.84 24.78
CA ASN A 7 13.94 -30.20 24.67
C ASN A 7 13.07 -31.08 23.75
N GLU A 8 11.74 -31.01 23.87
CA GLU A 8 10.81 -31.69 22.97
C GLU A 8 11.06 -31.29 21.50
N GLY A 9 11.26 -30.00 21.23
CA GLY A 9 11.63 -29.51 19.90
C GLY A 9 12.94 -30.11 19.38
N LEU A 10 13.99 -30.13 20.21
CA LEU A 10 15.28 -30.72 19.85
C LEU A 10 15.20 -32.23 19.59
N GLU A 11 14.39 -32.96 20.35
CA GLU A 11 14.15 -34.39 20.13
C GLU A 11 13.47 -34.65 18.78
N HIS A 12 12.48 -33.82 18.41
CA HIS A 12 11.82 -33.89 17.11
C HIS A 12 12.78 -33.55 15.96
N LEU A 13 13.66 -32.55 16.11
CA LEU A 13 14.70 -32.26 15.12
C LEU A 13 15.62 -33.48 14.90
N ALA A 14 16.07 -34.12 15.98
CA ALA A 14 16.93 -35.29 15.90
C ALA A 14 16.22 -36.49 15.24
N LYS A 15 14.92 -36.66 15.47
CA LYS A 15 14.10 -37.68 14.78
C LYS A 15 13.97 -37.38 13.28
N ALA A 16 13.69 -36.13 12.91
CA ALA A 16 13.61 -35.71 11.52
C ALA A 16 14.92 -36.00 10.77
N GLU A 17 16.07 -35.66 11.36
CA GLU A 17 17.39 -35.93 10.78
C GLU A 17 17.66 -37.44 10.60
N LYS A 18 17.15 -38.29 11.49
CA LYS A 18 17.22 -39.76 11.31
C LYS A 18 16.37 -40.22 10.13
N TYR A 19 15.19 -39.65 9.92
CA TYR A 19 14.35 -39.99 8.76
C TYR A 19 14.98 -39.58 7.42
N LEU A 20 15.80 -38.52 7.42
CA LEU A 20 16.53 -38.10 6.23
C LEU A 20 17.76 -38.96 5.91
N LYS A 21 18.32 -39.68 6.89
CA LYS A 21 19.47 -40.57 6.64
C LYS A 21 19.09 -41.71 5.69
N THR A 22 19.97 -41.94 4.74
CA THR A 22 19.95 -43.09 3.83
C THR A 22 20.96 -44.14 4.30
N GLY A 23 20.80 -45.37 3.82
CA GLY A 23 21.70 -46.47 4.14
C GLY A 23 21.55 -47.60 3.12
N PHE A 24 22.24 -48.72 3.34
CA PHE A 24 22.25 -49.84 2.40
C PHE A 24 20.85 -50.37 2.03
N LEU A 25 19.86 -50.27 2.94
CA LEU A 25 18.48 -50.70 2.71
C LEU A 25 17.52 -49.57 2.31
N LYS A 26 17.91 -48.29 2.46
CA LYS A 26 17.05 -47.13 2.21
C LYS A 26 17.80 -46.11 1.35
N TRP A 27 17.51 -46.12 0.07
CA TRP A 27 18.24 -45.31 -0.91
C TRP A 27 17.64 -43.92 -1.14
N LYS A 28 16.39 -43.69 -0.67
CA LYS A 28 15.74 -42.38 -0.70
C LYS A 28 15.41 -41.92 0.74
N PRO A 29 15.70 -40.65 1.10
CA PRO A 29 15.25 -40.06 2.36
C PRO A 29 13.74 -40.16 2.54
N ASP A 30 13.29 -40.34 3.79
CA ASP A 30 11.87 -40.28 4.12
C ASP A 30 11.50 -38.84 4.47
N TYR A 31 11.23 -38.07 3.42
CA TYR A 31 10.90 -36.67 3.53
C TYR A 31 9.55 -36.42 4.21
N ASP A 32 8.60 -37.35 4.09
CA ASP A 32 7.27 -37.21 4.67
C ASP A 32 7.32 -37.28 6.21
N SER A 33 7.97 -38.32 6.74
CA SER A 33 8.19 -38.44 8.18
C SER A 33 9.07 -37.32 8.73
N ALA A 34 10.10 -36.91 7.98
CA ALA A 34 10.96 -35.79 8.37
C ALA A 34 10.17 -34.47 8.47
N ALA A 35 9.31 -34.17 7.50
CA ALA A 35 8.46 -32.98 7.52
C ALA A 35 7.54 -32.96 8.74
N SER A 36 6.87 -34.09 9.03
CA SER A 36 5.99 -34.22 10.21
C SER A 36 6.73 -33.93 11.52
N GLU A 37 7.96 -34.44 11.66
CA GLU A 37 8.77 -34.20 12.86
C GLU A 37 9.28 -32.75 12.91
N TYR A 38 9.66 -32.14 11.79
CA TYR A 38 10.01 -30.71 11.75
C TYR A 38 8.82 -29.81 12.15
N GLY A 39 7.61 -30.10 11.69
CA GLY A 39 6.41 -29.36 12.08
C GLY A 39 6.12 -29.45 13.58
N LYS A 40 6.27 -30.64 14.18
CA LYS A 40 6.17 -30.81 15.65
C LYS A 40 7.24 -30.01 16.40
N ALA A 41 8.47 -30.02 15.90
CA ALA A 41 9.56 -29.22 16.46
C ALA A 41 9.23 -27.71 16.42
N ALA A 42 8.72 -27.22 15.29
CA ALA A 42 8.33 -25.82 15.13
C ALA A 42 7.25 -25.40 16.14
N VAL A 43 6.21 -26.23 16.33
CA VAL A 43 5.16 -25.99 17.33
C VAL A 43 5.73 -25.96 18.75
N ALA A 44 6.63 -26.89 19.09
CA ALA A 44 7.27 -26.94 20.40
C ALA A 44 8.11 -25.68 20.69
N PHE A 45 8.95 -25.24 19.73
CA PHE A 45 9.74 -24.02 19.85
C PHE A 45 8.86 -22.76 19.92
N LYS A 46 7.80 -22.68 19.11
CA LYS A 46 6.83 -21.58 19.15
C LYS A 46 6.18 -21.47 20.53
N ASN A 47 5.75 -22.59 21.12
CA ASN A 47 5.17 -22.62 22.47
C ASN A 47 6.16 -22.22 23.56
N ALA A 48 7.47 -22.42 23.32
CA ALA A 48 8.55 -21.95 24.18
C ALA A 48 8.99 -20.50 23.90
N LYS A 49 8.33 -19.79 22.97
CA LYS A 49 8.70 -18.46 22.46
C LYS A 49 10.09 -18.37 21.83
N GLN A 50 10.63 -19.49 21.36
CA GLN A 50 11.88 -19.55 20.61
C GLN A 50 11.58 -19.37 19.10
N PHE A 51 11.21 -18.16 18.72
CA PHE A 51 10.70 -17.89 17.36
C PHE A 51 11.74 -18.13 16.26
N GLU A 52 13.03 -17.85 16.51
CA GLU A 52 14.09 -18.11 15.54
C GLU A 52 14.23 -19.63 15.27
N GLN A 53 14.22 -20.46 16.32
CA GLN A 53 14.26 -21.92 16.18
C GLN A 53 12.99 -22.47 15.55
N ALA A 54 11.82 -21.90 15.89
CA ALA A 54 10.55 -22.27 15.27
C ALA A 54 10.54 -21.97 13.77
N LYS A 55 11.03 -20.79 13.38
CA LYS A 55 11.20 -20.39 11.98
C LYS A 55 12.12 -21.36 11.23
N ASP A 56 13.29 -21.67 11.78
CA ASP A 56 14.24 -22.61 11.15
C ASP A 56 13.63 -24.02 11.00
N ALA A 57 12.87 -24.48 12.00
CA ALA A 57 12.15 -25.75 11.91
C ALA A 57 11.08 -25.75 10.82
N CYS A 58 10.26 -24.69 10.71
CA CYS A 58 9.29 -24.52 9.61
C CYS A 58 9.97 -24.48 8.23
N LEU A 59 11.14 -23.84 8.10
CA LEU A 59 11.87 -23.83 6.84
C LEU A 59 12.36 -25.24 6.45
N ARG A 60 12.84 -26.02 7.42
CA ARG A 60 13.23 -27.43 7.19
C ARG A 60 12.03 -28.31 6.83
N GLU A 61 10.89 -28.10 7.49
CA GLU A 61 9.60 -28.73 7.15
C GLU A 61 9.21 -28.42 5.70
N ALA A 62 9.26 -27.15 5.31
CA ALA A 62 8.91 -26.71 3.96
C ALA A 62 9.79 -27.36 2.89
N VAL A 63 11.11 -27.38 3.11
CA VAL A 63 12.08 -28.04 2.20
C VAL A 63 11.85 -29.55 2.14
N ALA A 64 11.48 -30.20 3.25
CA ALA A 64 11.14 -31.62 3.23
C ALA A 64 9.88 -31.89 2.38
N HIS A 65 8.83 -31.07 2.53
CA HIS A 65 7.63 -31.16 1.69
C HIS A 65 7.91 -30.87 0.20
N GLU A 66 8.77 -29.89 -0.13
CA GLU A 66 9.22 -29.65 -1.52
C GLU A 66 9.87 -30.89 -2.12
N ASN A 67 10.81 -31.51 -1.40
CA ASN A 67 11.48 -32.73 -1.83
C ASN A 67 10.53 -33.93 -1.97
N ASN A 68 9.41 -33.92 -1.25
CA ASN A 68 8.34 -34.90 -1.38
C ASN A 68 7.27 -34.50 -2.43
N ARG A 69 7.44 -33.38 -3.14
CA ARG A 69 6.49 -32.81 -4.10
C ARG A 69 5.11 -32.48 -3.50
N ALA A 70 5.05 -32.22 -2.19
CA ALA A 70 3.85 -31.83 -1.46
C ALA A 70 3.74 -30.30 -1.39
N LEU A 71 3.56 -29.63 -2.54
CA LEU A 71 3.66 -28.17 -2.68
C LEU A 71 2.73 -27.39 -1.74
N PHE A 72 1.47 -27.82 -1.58
CA PHE A 72 0.54 -27.17 -0.66
C PHE A 72 1.04 -27.15 0.79
N HIS A 73 1.62 -28.26 1.25
CA HIS A 73 2.15 -28.38 2.62
C HIS A 73 3.45 -27.58 2.78
N ALA A 74 4.30 -27.57 1.74
CA ALA A 74 5.50 -26.71 1.71
C ALA A 74 5.11 -25.22 1.84
N ALA A 75 4.12 -24.77 1.07
CA ALA A 75 3.60 -23.40 1.13
C ALA A 75 3.08 -23.05 2.53
N LYS A 76 2.30 -23.95 3.16
CA LYS A 76 1.82 -23.76 4.54
C LYS A 76 2.97 -23.61 5.55
N ALA A 77 4.01 -24.42 5.41
CA ALA A 77 5.19 -24.33 6.27
C ALA A 77 5.97 -23.01 6.07
N TYR A 78 6.10 -22.52 4.83
CA TYR A 78 6.64 -21.17 4.56
C TYR A 78 5.79 -20.06 5.17
N GLU A 79 4.46 -20.13 5.08
CA GLU A 79 3.58 -19.17 5.76
C GLU A 79 3.79 -19.18 7.28
N GLN A 80 3.95 -20.37 7.89
CA GLN A 80 4.24 -20.47 9.33
C GLN A 80 5.60 -19.85 9.69
N ALA A 81 6.64 -20.08 8.89
CA ALA A 81 7.93 -19.42 9.07
C ALA A 81 7.80 -17.89 8.95
N GLY A 82 7.01 -17.40 7.98
CA GLY A 82 6.68 -15.97 7.84
C GLY A 82 5.95 -15.41 9.06
N MET A 83 5.05 -16.19 9.67
CA MET A 83 4.41 -15.80 10.93
C MET A 83 5.41 -15.70 12.08
N MET A 84 6.41 -16.58 12.16
CA MET A 84 7.45 -16.47 13.20
C MET A 84 8.30 -15.22 13.00
N LEU A 85 8.66 -14.88 11.76
CA LEU A 85 9.37 -13.64 11.43
C LEU A 85 8.54 -12.39 11.79
N LYS A 86 7.21 -12.44 11.62
CA LYS A 86 6.31 -11.39 12.07
C LYS A 86 6.37 -11.21 13.59
N GLU A 87 6.33 -12.27 14.38
CA GLU A 87 6.47 -12.18 15.85
C GLU A 87 7.81 -11.54 16.26
N MET A 88 8.84 -11.72 15.44
CA MET A 88 10.17 -11.11 15.61
C MET A 88 10.32 -9.71 15.00
N GLN A 89 9.24 -9.12 14.47
CA GLN A 89 9.24 -7.83 13.75
C GLN A 89 10.15 -7.78 12.51
N LYS A 90 10.52 -8.94 11.95
CA LYS A 90 11.29 -9.09 10.70
C LYS A 90 10.36 -9.14 9.48
N LEU A 91 9.58 -8.09 9.29
CA LEU A 91 8.50 -8.06 8.29
C LEU A 91 8.99 -8.23 6.83
N PRO A 92 10.10 -7.62 6.37
CA PRO A 92 10.58 -7.83 5.00
C PRO A 92 10.95 -9.28 4.69
N GLU A 93 11.59 -9.98 5.64
CA GLU A 93 11.90 -11.40 5.50
C GLU A 93 10.62 -12.25 5.48
N ALA A 94 9.61 -11.90 6.28
CA ALA A 94 8.32 -12.60 6.30
C ALA A 94 7.63 -12.52 4.94
N VAL A 95 7.67 -11.37 4.27
CA VAL A 95 7.09 -11.16 2.93
C VAL A 95 7.74 -12.07 1.89
N GLN A 96 9.08 -12.21 1.91
CA GLN A 96 9.78 -13.09 0.98
C GLN A 96 9.32 -14.55 1.09
N LEU A 97 9.08 -15.03 2.33
CA LEU A 97 8.54 -16.38 2.54
C LEU A 97 7.10 -16.51 2.08
N ILE A 98 6.27 -15.47 2.24
CA ILE A 98 4.89 -15.48 1.77
C ILE A 98 4.82 -15.47 0.23
N GLU A 99 5.68 -14.69 -0.45
CA GLU A 99 5.78 -14.72 -1.92
C GLU A 99 6.21 -16.12 -2.42
N LYS A 100 7.15 -16.76 -1.72
CA LYS A 100 7.52 -18.15 -2.03
C LYS A 100 6.33 -19.11 -1.85
N ALA A 101 5.58 -18.97 -0.76
CA ALA A 101 4.38 -19.76 -0.52
C ALA A 101 3.30 -19.53 -1.58
N SER A 102 3.09 -18.28 -2.03
CA SER A 102 2.08 -17.98 -3.04
C SER A 102 2.41 -18.60 -4.40
N MET A 103 3.69 -18.61 -4.80
CA MET A 103 4.11 -19.31 -6.03
C MET A 103 3.79 -20.81 -5.95
N MET A 104 4.07 -21.44 -4.80
CA MET A 104 3.73 -22.85 -4.59
C MET A 104 2.22 -23.12 -4.58
N TYR A 105 1.41 -22.21 -4.03
CA TYR A 105 -0.04 -22.33 -4.09
C TYR A 105 -0.58 -22.22 -5.51
N LEU A 106 0.00 -21.36 -6.34
CA LEU A 106 -0.34 -21.24 -7.76
C LEU A 106 0.03 -22.51 -8.53
N GLU A 107 1.26 -23.02 -8.34
CA GLU A 107 1.71 -24.28 -8.95
C GLU A 107 0.88 -25.49 -8.52
N ASN A 108 0.36 -25.47 -7.28
CA ASN A 108 -0.53 -26.51 -6.76
C ASN A 108 -1.98 -26.37 -7.25
N GLY A 109 -2.33 -25.33 -8.02
CA GLY A 109 -3.70 -25.10 -8.50
C GLY A 109 -4.65 -24.56 -7.43
N THR A 110 -4.13 -23.79 -6.47
CA THR A 110 -4.89 -23.15 -5.38
C THR A 110 -4.74 -21.62 -5.38
N PRO A 111 -5.11 -20.93 -6.48
CA PRO A 111 -4.89 -19.48 -6.66
C PRO A 111 -5.54 -18.63 -5.58
N ASP A 112 -6.71 -19.02 -5.07
CA ASP A 112 -7.39 -18.31 -3.98
C ASP A 112 -6.53 -18.23 -2.71
N THR A 113 -5.83 -19.31 -2.38
CA THR A 113 -4.95 -19.34 -1.21
C THR A 113 -3.72 -18.47 -1.43
N ALA A 114 -3.17 -18.46 -2.66
CA ALA A 114 -2.08 -17.57 -3.04
C ALA A 114 -2.47 -16.10 -2.90
N ALA A 115 -3.63 -15.72 -3.45
CA ALA A 115 -4.14 -14.35 -3.43
C ALA A 115 -4.38 -13.86 -1.99
N MET A 116 -5.00 -14.68 -1.14
CA MET A 116 -5.24 -14.35 0.27
C MET A 116 -3.93 -14.16 1.05
N ALA A 117 -2.92 -14.99 0.79
CA ALA A 117 -1.61 -14.88 1.43
C ALA A 117 -0.90 -13.57 1.03
N LEU A 118 -0.86 -13.26 -0.26
CA LEU A 118 -0.27 -12.03 -0.80
C LEU A 118 -0.99 -10.77 -0.30
N GLU A 119 -2.33 -10.76 -0.30
CA GLU A 119 -3.10 -9.61 0.20
C GLU A 119 -2.81 -9.35 1.69
N ARG A 120 -2.76 -10.40 2.49
CA ARG A 120 -2.43 -10.30 3.92
C ARG A 120 -1.01 -9.77 4.14
N ALA A 121 -0.05 -10.19 3.31
CA ALA A 121 1.31 -9.67 3.34
C ALA A 121 1.35 -8.19 2.99
N GLY A 122 0.71 -7.78 1.89
CA GLY A 122 0.63 -6.38 1.46
C GLY A 122 0.09 -5.47 2.56
N LYS A 123 -1.03 -5.86 3.17
CA LYS A 123 -1.65 -5.12 4.29
C LYS A 123 -0.73 -4.96 5.49
N LEU A 124 0.09 -5.96 5.79
CA LEU A 124 1.00 -5.95 6.94
C LEU A 124 2.13 -4.93 6.78
N ILE A 125 2.53 -4.65 5.54
CA ILE A 125 3.69 -3.81 5.24
C ILE A 125 3.35 -2.43 4.66
N GLU A 126 2.07 -2.05 4.53
CA GLU A 126 1.70 -0.74 3.95
C GLU A 126 2.41 0.47 4.60
N ASN A 127 2.63 0.41 5.92
CA ASN A 127 3.30 1.48 6.68
C ASN A 127 4.82 1.28 6.84
N VAL A 128 5.35 0.15 6.37
CA VAL A 128 6.76 -0.25 6.55
C VAL A 128 7.50 -0.17 5.22
N ASP A 129 6.90 -0.73 4.17
CA ASP A 129 7.39 -0.73 2.80
C ASP A 129 6.18 -0.60 1.86
N PRO A 130 5.69 0.65 1.62
CA PRO A 130 4.53 0.88 0.78
C PRO A 130 4.78 0.48 -0.69
N GLU A 131 6.02 0.52 -1.16
CA GLU A 131 6.36 0.15 -2.54
C GLU A 131 6.21 -1.36 -2.75
N LYS A 132 6.70 -2.16 -1.81
CA LYS A 132 6.49 -3.60 -1.83
C LYS A 132 5.02 -3.96 -1.61
N ALA A 133 4.28 -3.21 -0.79
CA ALA A 133 2.84 -3.40 -0.62
C ALA A 133 2.07 -3.23 -1.95
N VAL A 134 2.42 -2.21 -2.75
CA VAL A 134 1.87 -2.00 -4.10
C VAL A 134 2.15 -3.20 -4.99
N GLN A 135 3.39 -3.70 -5.02
CA GLN A 135 3.75 -4.88 -5.82
C GLN A 135 2.93 -6.10 -5.44
N LEU A 136 2.76 -6.37 -4.14
CA LEU A 136 1.97 -7.50 -3.64
C LEU A 136 0.50 -7.37 -4.05
N TYR A 137 -0.10 -6.18 -3.93
CA TYR A 137 -1.48 -5.97 -4.38
C TYR A 137 -1.65 -6.11 -5.90
N GLN A 138 -0.68 -5.66 -6.69
CA GLN A 138 -0.69 -5.86 -8.14
C GLN A 138 -0.54 -7.34 -8.52
N GLN A 139 0.34 -8.08 -7.82
CA GLN A 139 0.46 -9.53 -7.98
C GLN A 139 -0.87 -10.24 -7.63
N THR A 140 -1.49 -9.90 -6.50
CA THR A 140 -2.81 -10.43 -6.12
C THR A 140 -3.88 -10.11 -7.16
N ALA A 141 -3.90 -8.88 -7.68
CA ALA A 141 -4.84 -8.49 -8.73
C ALA A 141 -4.66 -9.35 -9.98
N ASN A 142 -3.42 -9.58 -10.42
CA ASN A 142 -3.13 -10.43 -11.57
C ASN A 142 -3.58 -11.89 -11.35
N VAL A 143 -3.46 -12.43 -10.13
CA VAL A 143 -4.01 -13.76 -9.80
C VAL A 143 -5.52 -13.77 -10.03
N PHE A 144 -6.25 -12.76 -9.55
CA PHE A 144 -7.70 -12.70 -9.77
C PHE A 144 -8.09 -12.42 -11.23
N GLU A 145 -7.32 -11.63 -11.98
CA GLU A 145 -7.56 -11.38 -13.41
C GLU A 145 -7.42 -12.67 -14.23
N ASN A 146 -6.40 -13.48 -13.95
CA ASN A 146 -6.18 -14.76 -14.63
C ASN A 146 -7.32 -15.77 -14.36
N GLU A 147 -7.99 -15.65 -13.22
CA GLU A 147 -9.16 -16.45 -12.85
C GLU A 147 -10.49 -15.79 -13.28
N GLU A 148 -10.45 -14.74 -14.11
CA GLU A 148 -11.62 -13.97 -14.59
C GLU A 148 -12.46 -13.31 -13.47
N ARG A 149 -11.87 -13.13 -12.28
CA ARG A 149 -12.51 -12.54 -11.09
C ARG A 149 -12.30 -11.03 -11.03
N LEU A 150 -12.76 -10.33 -12.07
CA LEU A 150 -12.52 -8.90 -12.30
C LEU A 150 -12.89 -7.98 -11.13
N ARG A 151 -13.97 -8.28 -10.39
CA ARG A 151 -14.40 -7.47 -9.23
C ARG A 151 -13.37 -7.48 -8.10
N GLN A 152 -12.70 -8.61 -7.88
CA GLN A 152 -11.68 -8.71 -6.85
C GLN A 152 -10.38 -8.11 -7.34
N ALA A 153 -9.99 -8.38 -8.58
CA ALA A 153 -8.82 -7.75 -9.20
C ALA A 153 -8.84 -6.22 -9.06
N VAL A 154 -9.96 -5.59 -9.42
CA VAL A 154 -10.07 -4.12 -9.37
C VAL A 154 -10.07 -3.57 -7.94
N GLU A 155 -10.56 -4.32 -6.95
CA GLU A 155 -10.46 -3.91 -5.54
C GLU A 155 -8.99 -3.83 -5.10
N LEU A 156 -8.17 -4.81 -5.48
CA LEU A 156 -6.74 -4.85 -5.16
C LEU A 156 -5.96 -3.77 -5.92
N LEU A 157 -6.28 -3.53 -7.20
CA LEU A 157 -5.74 -2.39 -7.94
C LEU A 157 -6.10 -1.07 -7.27
N GLY A 158 -7.32 -0.91 -6.76
CA GLY A 158 -7.71 0.28 -6.01
C GLY A 158 -6.91 0.49 -4.72
N LYS A 159 -6.49 -0.57 -4.02
CA LYS A 159 -5.54 -0.47 -2.90
C LYS A 159 -4.16 0.00 -3.38
N ALA A 160 -3.64 -0.57 -4.47
CA ALA A 160 -2.37 -0.17 -5.07
C ALA A 160 -2.37 1.32 -5.52
N SER A 161 -3.40 1.76 -6.26
CA SER A 161 -3.53 3.13 -6.75
C SER A 161 -3.52 4.16 -5.61
N ARG A 162 -4.26 3.88 -4.52
CA ARG A 162 -4.29 4.75 -3.33
C ARG A 162 -2.94 4.86 -2.65
N LEU A 163 -2.19 3.76 -2.53
CA LEU A 163 -0.83 3.77 -2.01
C LEU A 163 0.14 4.54 -2.92
N LEU A 164 0.03 4.39 -4.24
CA LEU A 164 0.82 5.13 -5.21
C LEU A 164 0.57 6.64 -5.10
N VAL A 165 -0.70 7.06 -4.97
CA VAL A 165 -1.04 8.47 -4.71
C VAL A 165 -0.47 8.96 -3.40
N ARG A 166 -0.61 8.18 -2.31
CA ARG A 166 -0.04 8.52 -0.99
C ARG A 166 1.48 8.73 -1.06
N GLY A 167 2.17 7.89 -1.84
CA GLY A 167 3.60 7.98 -2.10
C GLY A 167 4.01 9.03 -3.14
N ARG A 168 3.07 9.83 -3.68
CA ARG A 168 3.28 10.80 -4.76
C ARG A 168 3.91 10.21 -6.04
N ARG A 169 3.73 8.90 -6.30
CA ARG A 169 4.15 8.20 -7.52
C ARG A 169 3.07 8.35 -8.60
N PHE A 170 2.87 9.58 -9.04
CA PHE A 170 1.70 9.95 -9.85
C PHE A 170 1.67 9.33 -11.25
N ASP A 171 2.83 9.09 -11.87
CA ASP A 171 2.88 8.44 -13.18
C ASP A 171 2.31 7.02 -13.12
N GLU A 172 2.73 6.24 -12.12
CA GLU A 172 2.24 4.88 -11.89
C GLU A 172 0.79 4.87 -11.38
N ALA A 173 0.42 5.83 -10.53
CA ALA A 173 -0.96 5.98 -10.09
C ALA A 173 -1.91 6.21 -11.28
N ALA A 174 -1.54 7.06 -12.23
CA ALA A 174 -2.35 7.32 -13.43
C ALA A 174 -2.58 6.05 -14.27
N LEU A 175 -1.53 5.24 -14.46
CA LEU A 175 -1.62 3.95 -15.15
C LEU A 175 -2.51 2.95 -14.39
N SER A 176 -2.33 2.85 -13.08
CA SER A 176 -3.11 1.96 -12.22
C SER A 176 -4.60 2.32 -12.22
N ILE A 177 -4.93 3.62 -12.09
CA ILE A 177 -6.31 4.11 -12.11
C ILE A 177 -6.94 3.93 -13.51
N GLN A 178 -6.17 4.10 -14.60
CA GLN A 178 -6.68 3.81 -15.95
C GLN A 178 -7.03 2.33 -16.10
N LYS A 179 -6.20 1.42 -15.56
CA LYS A 179 -6.51 -0.02 -15.53
C LYS A 179 -7.79 -0.29 -14.75
N GLU A 180 -7.95 0.33 -13.58
CA GLU A 180 -9.21 0.24 -12.81
C GLU A 180 -10.42 0.71 -13.62
N LYS A 181 -10.33 1.87 -14.27
CA LYS A 181 -11.43 2.44 -15.09
C LYS A 181 -11.82 1.49 -16.22
N ASN A 182 -10.85 0.87 -16.88
CA ASN A 182 -11.11 -0.10 -17.95
C ASN A 182 -11.86 -1.33 -17.42
N ILE A 183 -11.43 -1.90 -16.29
CA ILE A 183 -12.11 -3.05 -15.68
C ILE A 183 -13.53 -2.68 -15.23
N TYR A 184 -13.72 -1.52 -14.59
CA TYR A 184 -15.05 -1.06 -14.20
C TYR A 184 -15.98 -0.83 -15.39
N LYS A 185 -15.44 -0.36 -16.52
CA LYS A 185 -16.19 -0.22 -17.77
C LYS A 185 -16.60 -1.58 -18.33
N GLU A 186 -15.71 -2.57 -18.29
CA GLU A 186 -15.98 -3.93 -18.75
C GLU A 186 -17.08 -4.63 -17.93
N ILE A 187 -17.08 -4.44 -16.60
CA ILE A 187 -18.14 -4.98 -15.74
C ILE A 187 -19.38 -4.05 -15.64
N GLU A 188 -19.46 -3.03 -16.49
CA GLU A 188 -20.56 -2.06 -16.61
C GLU A 188 -20.89 -1.29 -15.31
N ASN A 189 -19.91 -1.11 -14.43
CA ASN A 189 -20.05 -0.28 -13.24
C ASN A 189 -19.70 1.18 -13.55
N TYR A 190 -20.55 1.79 -14.38
CA TYR A 190 -20.36 3.16 -14.88
C TYR A 190 -20.24 4.22 -13.77
N PRO A 191 -21.06 4.22 -12.69
CA PRO A 191 -20.91 5.20 -11.62
C PRO A 191 -19.51 5.21 -11.00
N THR A 192 -18.88 4.04 -10.88
CA THR A 192 -17.51 3.95 -10.36
C THR A 192 -16.48 4.46 -11.37
N CYS A 193 -16.70 4.30 -12.67
CA CYS A 193 -15.85 4.90 -13.71
C CYS A 193 -15.81 6.43 -13.61
N TYR A 194 -16.90 7.08 -13.21
CA TYR A 194 -16.93 8.54 -13.03
C TYR A 194 -16.00 8.94 -11.88
N LYS A 195 -16.08 8.22 -10.74
CA LYS A 195 -15.17 8.39 -9.60
C LYS A 195 -13.72 8.16 -9.97
N LYS A 196 -13.43 7.16 -10.83
CA LYS A 196 -12.07 6.96 -11.34
C LYS A 196 -11.60 8.10 -12.24
N THR A 197 -12.49 8.69 -13.05
CA THR A 197 -12.17 9.88 -13.84
C THR A 197 -11.77 11.06 -12.95
N ILE A 198 -12.47 11.26 -11.83
CA ILE A 198 -12.09 12.28 -10.84
C ILE A 198 -10.69 12.03 -10.28
N ALA A 199 -10.41 10.79 -9.88
CA ALA A 199 -9.09 10.42 -9.39
C ALA A 199 -7.98 10.65 -10.44
N GLN A 200 -8.23 10.32 -11.73
CA GLN A 200 -7.29 10.58 -12.81
C GLN A 200 -7.02 12.07 -13.00
N VAL A 201 -8.06 12.90 -13.03
CA VAL A 201 -7.92 14.35 -13.18
C VAL A 201 -7.10 14.94 -12.03
N LEU A 202 -7.41 14.58 -10.78
CA LEU A 202 -6.62 15.03 -9.63
C LEU A 202 -5.14 14.64 -9.74
N VAL A 203 -4.85 13.40 -10.16
CA VAL A 203 -3.47 12.93 -10.36
C VAL A 203 -2.76 13.71 -11.47
N HIS A 204 -3.41 13.96 -12.61
CA HIS A 204 -2.82 14.71 -13.72
C HIS A 204 -2.60 16.19 -13.40
N LEU A 205 -3.52 16.84 -12.68
CA LEU A 205 -3.35 18.22 -12.25
C LEU A 205 -2.19 18.36 -11.23
N HIS A 206 -1.99 17.37 -10.35
CA HIS A 206 -0.80 17.33 -9.46
C HIS A 206 0.52 17.06 -10.20
N ARG A 207 0.46 16.47 -11.40
CA ARG A 207 1.61 16.36 -12.32
C ARG A 207 1.82 17.64 -13.14
N SER A 208 1.00 18.67 -12.95
CA SER A 208 0.94 19.87 -13.78
C SER A 208 0.71 19.57 -15.27
N ASP A 209 0.03 18.47 -15.57
CA ASP A 209 -0.29 18.01 -16.91
C ASP A 209 -1.78 18.24 -17.20
N TYR A 210 -2.13 19.50 -17.46
CA TYR A 210 -3.51 19.91 -17.74
C TYR A 210 -4.08 19.20 -18.98
N VAL A 211 -3.26 19.02 -20.02
CA VAL A 211 -3.69 18.37 -21.28
C VAL A 211 -4.10 16.92 -21.03
N ALA A 212 -3.35 16.18 -20.20
CA ALA A 212 -3.76 14.84 -19.83
C ALA A 212 -5.02 14.82 -18.95
N ALA A 213 -5.16 15.78 -18.03
CA ALA A 213 -6.37 15.90 -17.20
C ALA A 213 -7.63 16.15 -18.05
N GLU A 214 -7.57 17.12 -18.97
CA GLU A 214 -8.66 17.41 -19.91
C GLU A 214 -8.97 16.20 -20.80
N ARG A 215 -7.94 15.52 -21.30
CA ARG A 215 -8.11 14.31 -22.10
C ARG A 215 -8.87 13.22 -21.34
N CYS A 216 -8.60 13.02 -20.04
CA CYS A 216 -9.31 12.04 -19.23
C CYS A 216 -10.82 12.31 -19.16
N VAL A 217 -11.23 13.59 -19.02
CA VAL A 217 -12.65 13.98 -19.04
C VAL A 217 -13.25 13.73 -20.42
N ARG A 218 -12.54 14.15 -21.48
CA ARG A 218 -13.00 13.99 -22.86
C ARG A 218 -13.24 12.54 -23.25
N GLU A 219 -12.32 11.64 -22.89
CA GLU A 219 -12.47 10.21 -23.14
C GLU A 219 -13.65 9.60 -22.37
N SER A 220 -13.93 10.13 -21.18
CA SER A 220 -15.03 9.67 -20.32
C SER A 220 -16.42 10.08 -20.84
N TYR A 221 -16.57 11.05 -21.76
CA TYR A 221 -17.85 11.34 -22.43
C TYR A 221 -18.43 10.14 -23.19
N SER A 222 -17.58 9.18 -23.58
CA SER A 222 -18.03 7.94 -24.22
C SER A 222 -18.62 6.91 -23.24
N ILE A 223 -18.53 7.15 -21.93
CA ILE A 223 -19.04 6.26 -20.90
C ILE A 223 -20.54 6.56 -20.70
N PRO A 224 -21.43 5.56 -20.77
CA PRO A 224 -22.87 5.75 -20.61
C PRO A 224 -23.20 6.52 -19.34
N GLY A 225 -23.93 7.63 -19.47
CA GLY A 225 -24.40 8.45 -18.34
C GLY A 225 -23.40 9.48 -17.79
N PHE A 226 -22.13 9.48 -18.23
CA PHE A 226 -21.12 10.42 -17.71
C PHE A 226 -21.48 11.89 -17.99
N SER A 227 -21.82 12.24 -19.23
CA SER A 227 -22.06 13.65 -19.61
C SER A 227 -23.22 14.32 -18.86
N GLY A 228 -24.16 13.54 -18.34
CA GLY A 228 -25.29 14.05 -17.54
C GLY A 228 -25.09 13.93 -16.03
N SER A 229 -23.91 13.50 -15.58
CA SER A 229 -23.61 13.27 -14.16
C SER A 229 -23.10 14.52 -13.46
N GLU A 230 -23.34 14.59 -12.15
CA GLU A 230 -22.73 15.62 -11.28
C GLU A 230 -21.19 15.53 -11.30
N ASP A 231 -20.63 14.32 -11.49
CA ASP A 231 -19.20 14.10 -11.61
C ASP A 231 -18.59 14.84 -12.80
N CYS A 232 -19.26 14.80 -13.97
CA CYS A 232 -18.80 15.49 -15.16
C CYS A 232 -18.86 17.01 -14.99
N ALA A 233 -19.99 17.53 -14.50
CA ALA A 233 -20.15 18.98 -14.26
C ALA A 233 -19.10 19.51 -13.27
N ALA A 234 -18.82 18.77 -12.20
CA ALA A 234 -17.80 19.16 -11.23
C ALA A 234 -16.38 19.11 -11.82
N LEU A 235 -16.10 18.15 -12.71
CA LEU A 235 -14.80 18.09 -13.39
C LEU A 235 -14.60 19.21 -14.41
N GLU A 236 -15.65 19.60 -15.13
CA GLU A 236 -15.62 20.75 -16.04
C GLU A 236 -15.34 22.04 -15.27
N GLN A 237 -16.03 22.26 -14.14
CA GLN A 237 -15.76 23.41 -13.25
C GLN A 237 -14.36 23.38 -12.65
N LEU A 238 -13.85 22.20 -12.28
CA LEU A 238 -12.50 22.06 -11.76
C LEU A 238 -11.44 22.43 -12.81
N LEU A 239 -11.59 21.93 -14.03
CA LEU A 239 -10.67 22.22 -15.14
C LEU A 239 -10.73 23.70 -15.55
N GLU A 240 -11.93 24.27 -15.63
CA GLU A 240 -12.13 25.70 -15.91
C GLU A 240 -11.41 26.57 -14.88
N GLY A 241 -11.65 26.33 -13.58
CA GLY A 241 -10.99 27.09 -12.53
C GLY A 241 -9.47 26.92 -12.53
N TYR A 242 -8.98 25.72 -12.87
CA TYR A 242 -7.54 25.47 -12.99
C TYR A 242 -6.91 26.23 -14.17
N ASP A 243 -7.56 26.27 -15.33
CA ASP A 243 -7.12 26.99 -16.52
C ASP A 243 -7.14 28.51 -16.31
N GLN A 244 -8.19 29.02 -15.66
CA GLN A 244 -8.35 30.44 -15.31
C GLN A 244 -7.49 30.88 -14.12
N GLN A 245 -6.75 29.97 -13.50
CA GLN A 245 -5.98 30.21 -12.26
C GLN A 245 -6.83 30.74 -11.10
N ASP A 246 -8.11 30.34 -11.04
CA ASP A 246 -9.02 30.64 -9.96
C ASP A 246 -8.89 29.60 -8.83
N GLN A 247 -8.08 29.95 -7.82
CA GLN A 247 -7.87 29.09 -6.66
C GLN A 247 -9.14 28.94 -5.81
N ASP A 248 -10.03 29.93 -5.78
CA ASP A 248 -11.25 29.88 -4.96
C ASP A 248 -12.24 28.89 -5.57
N GLN A 249 -12.44 28.93 -6.90
CA GLN A 249 -13.26 27.97 -7.63
C GLN A 249 -12.73 26.53 -7.48
N VAL A 250 -11.42 26.33 -7.68
CA VAL A 250 -10.79 25.00 -7.51
C VAL A 250 -10.97 24.49 -6.08
N SER A 251 -10.80 25.37 -5.09
CA SER A 251 -10.97 25.02 -3.68
C SER A 251 -12.42 24.67 -3.35
N GLU A 252 -13.39 25.41 -3.89
CA GLU A 252 -14.83 25.13 -3.70
C GLU A 252 -15.20 23.75 -4.24
N VAL A 253 -14.80 23.44 -5.48
CA VAL A 253 -15.08 22.13 -6.11
C VAL A 253 -14.43 21.00 -5.32
N CYS A 254 -13.14 21.13 -4.96
CA CYS A 254 -12.43 20.14 -4.15
C CYS A 254 -12.99 19.99 -2.72
N ASN A 255 -13.72 20.99 -2.22
CA ASN A 255 -14.40 20.95 -0.94
C ASN A 255 -15.84 20.42 -1.00
N SER A 256 -16.38 20.16 -2.19
CA SER A 256 -17.72 19.59 -2.36
C SER A 256 -17.82 18.18 -1.77
N PRO A 257 -19.03 17.71 -1.41
CA PRO A 257 -19.25 16.33 -0.93
C PRO A 257 -18.74 15.27 -1.92
N LEU A 258 -18.82 15.57 -3.22
CA LEU A 258 -18.42 14.68 -4.30
C LEU A 258 -16.92 14.34 -4.25
N PHE A 259 -16.07 15.32 -3.90
CA PHE A 259 -14.62 15.13 -3.73
C PHE A 259 -14.25 14.68 -2.31
N LYS A 260 -14.92 15.22 -1.28
CA LYS A 260 -14.60 14.89 0.13
C LYS A 260 -14.90 13.46 0.52
N TYR A 261 -15.91 12.83 -0.10
CA TYR A 261 -16.28 11.44 0.18
C TYR A 261 -15.57 10.43 -0.73
N MET A 262 -14.64 10.87 -1.57
CA MET A 262 -13.68 9.96 -2.22
C MET A 262 -12.82 9.26 -1.16
N ASP A 263 -12.14 8.18 -1.57
CA ASP A 263 -11.13 7.56 -0.72
C ASP A 263 -10.13 8.60 -0.19
N ASN A 264 -9.68 8.40 1.05
CA ASN A 264 -8.93 9.40 1.83
C ASN A 264 -7.73 9.98 1.08
N ASP A 265 -6.99 9.14 0.35
CA ASP A 265 -5.80 9.56 -0.41
C ASP A 265 -6.17 10.50 -1.57
N TYR A 266 -7.29 10.26 -2.26
CA TYR A 266 -7.79 11.16 -3.33
C TYR A 266 -8.42 12.44 -2.77
N ALA A 267 -9.17 12.33 -1.66
CA ALA A 267 -9.76 13.50 -1.00
C ALA A 267 -8.67 14.48 -0.52
N LYS A 268 -7.60 13.96 0.11
CA LYS A 268 -6.41 14.76 0.47
C LYS A 268 -5.69 15.34 -0.74
N LEU A 269 -5.64 14.59 -1.85
CA LEU A 269 -5.05 15.07 -3.09
C LEU A 269 -5.85 16.27 -3.64
N GLY A 270 -7.19 16.19 -3.68
CA GLY A 270 -8.05 17.31 -4.06
C GLY A 270 -7.87 18.53 -3.16
N LEU A 271 -7.90 18.35 -1.84
CA LEU A 271 -7.73 19.45 -0.88
C LEU A 271 -6.35 20.13 -0.92
N SER A 272 -5.33 19.48 -1.48
CA SER A 272 -3.97 20.03 -1.62
C SER A 272 -3.67 20.55 -3.02
N LEU A 273 -4.66 20.58 -3.92
CA LEU A 273 -4.48 21.06 -5.28
C LEU A 273 -4.32 22.60 -5.31
N VAL A 274 -3.33 23.06 -6.06
CA VAL A 274 -3.02 24.49 -6.24
C VAL A 274 -2.96 24.80 -7.73
N VAL A 275 -3.53 25.94 -8.13
CA VAL A 275 -3.50 26.41 -9.52
C VAL A 275 -2.09 26.85 -9.95
N PRO A 276 -1.71 26.68 -11.23
CA PRO A 276 -0.43 27.15 -11.75
C PRO A 276 -0.31 28.67 -11.55
N GLY A 277 0.83 29.16 -11.06
CA GLY A 277 1.04 30.59 -10.79
C GLY A 277 0.43 31.11 -9.48
N GLY A 278 -0.38 30.30 -8.78
CA GLY A 278 -0.89 30.55 -7.43
C GLY A 278 0.16 30.38 -6.34
N GLY A 279 1.31 31.04 -6.48
CA GLY A 279 2.25 31.18 -5.37
C GLY A 279 1.53 31.85 -4.21
N ILE A 280 1.63 31.27 -3.01
CA ILE A 280 1.16 31.86 -1.76
C ILE A 280 1.55 33.34 -1.77
N LYS A 281 0.58 34.24 -1.95
CA LYS A 281 0.83 35.67 -1.76
C LYS A 281 1.24 35.82 -0.29
N LYS A 282 2.55 35.89 -0.05
CA LYS A 282 3.12 36.34 1.22
C LYS A 282 2.41 37.65 1.50
N LYS A 283 1.56 37.69 2.53
CA LYS A 283 0.76 38.88 2.88
C LYS A 283 1.67 40.09 2.81
N SER A 284 1.52 40.90 1.76
CA SER A 284 2.20 42.18 1.65
C SER A 284 1.70 43.02 2.81
N ALA A 285 2.63 43.46 3.66
CA ALA A 285 2.33 44.38 4.75
C ALA A 285 1.53 45.57 4.21
N ALA A 286 0.44 45.90 4.90
CA ALA A 286 -0.45 46.99 4.51
C ALA A 286 0.32 48.34 4.47
N PRO A 287 -0.05 49.28 3.58
CA PRO A 287 0.60 50.58 3.52
C PRO A 287 0.26 51.39 4.78
N GLN A 288 1.28 51.86 5.49
CA GLN A 288 1.11 52.84 6.56
C GLN A 288 0.55 54.15 5.99
N ALA A 289 -0.64 54.53 6.45
CA ALA A 289 -1.22 55.83 6.20
C ALA A 289 -0.39 56.90 6.93
N LYS A 290 0.11 57.88 6.18
CA LYS A 290 0.68 59.12 6.71
C LYS A 290 -0.43 59.96 7.34
N SER A 291 -0.25 60.39 8.58
CA SER A 291 -0.95 61.53 9.16
C SER A 291 0.06 62.58 9.59
N GLU A 292 0.03 63.73 8.91
CA GLU A 292 0.65 64.97 9.37
C GLU A 292 -0.16 65.58 10.52
N GLY A 293 0.52 66.14 11.53
CA GLY A 293 -0.11 66.88 12.61
C GLY A 293 0.88 67.19 13.73
N ALA A 294 1.45 68.39 13.68
CA ALA A 294 2.46 68.91 14.60
C ALA A 294 1.94 69.11 16.04
N THR A 295 2.81 68.89 17.04
CA THR A 295 3.29 69.89 18.01
C THR A 295 4.20 69.23 19.07
N ALA A 296 5.35 69.83 19.32
CA ALA A 296 6.19 69.59 20.51
C ALA A 296 5.69 70.48 21.67
N PRO A 297 6.04 70.23 22.95
CA PRO A 297 7.41 70.48 23.40
C PRO A 297 8.01 69.43 24.36
N ALA A 298 9.28 69.66 24.63
CA ALA A 298 10.27 68.91 25.39
C ALA A 298 9.94 68.68 26.88
N THR A 299 10.60 67.68 27.48
CA THR A 299 11.48 67.81 28.66
C THR A 299 12.09 66.44 29.02
N GLU A 300 13.43 66.43 29.13
CA GLU A 300 14.27 65.84 30.21
C GLU A 300 14.20 64.32 30.42
N GLU A 301 15.26 63.58 30.08
CA GLU A 301 16.49 63.28 30.87
C GLU A 301 16.34 61.97 31.68
N ASP A 302 17.49 61.36 31.94
CA ASP A 302 17.78 60.10 32.65
C ASP A 302 17.78 58.84 31.74
N GLU A 303 18.93 58.44 31.18
CA GLU A 303 20.10 57.78 31.82
C GLU A 303 19.79 56.41 32.46
N ASP A 304 20.84 55.59 32.47
CA ASP A 304 20.98 54.23 33.00
C ASP A 304 20.60 53.08 32.06
N GLU A 305 21.54 52.56 31.26
CA GLU A 305 22.63 51.66 31.69
C GLU A 305 22.08 50.36 32.32
N TYR A 306 22.09 49.25 31.58
CA TYR A 306 22.99 48.15 31.93
C TYR A 306 22.95 47.02 30.89
N ALA A 307 24.15 46.52 30.63
CA ALA A 307 24.46 45.48 29.69
C ALA A 307 24.07 44.07 30.16
N GLY A 308 23.82 43.21 29.17
CA GLY A 308 24.50 41.93 29.08
C GLY A 308 23.81 40.72 29.71
N GLY A 309 23.89 39.59 29.00
CA GLY A 309 23.72 38.28 29.64
C GLY A 309 23.11 37.22 28.74
N LEU A 310 23.94 36.65 27.87
CA LEU A 310 23.71 35.36 27.24
C LEU A 310 23.45 34.26 28.28
N CYS A 311 22.45 33.43 28.03
CA CYS A 311 22.44 31.97 28.14
C CYS A 311 21.32 31.42 27.26
#